data_AF-A0A1B8QYS6-F1
#
_entry.id   AF-A0A1B8QYS6-F1
#
_cell.length_a   1.000
_cell.length_b   1.000
_cell.length_c   1.000
_cell.angle_alpha   90.00
_cell.angle_beta   90.00
_cell.angle_gamma   90.00
#
_symmetry.space_group_name_H-M   'P 1'
#
loop_
_entity.id
_entity.type
_entity.pdbx_description
1 polymer ?
#
loop_
_entity_poly.entity_id
_entity_poly.type
_entity_poly.pdbx_seq_one_letter_code
_entity_poly.pdbx_strand_id
1 'polypeptide(L)'
;MNFTPLFICRLLKREPVTPWKELIDNLENNPFDWVVDRFTVDNKNNKARFWIGNGYSHFEMYPGGLKIPVSQRYRVYKAVNEIQAALFKSKE
;
A
#
# COMPACT_ATOMS: atom_id res chain seq x y z
N MET A 1 -2.06 -18.30 12.44
CA MET A 1 -2.85 -18.61 11.23
C MET A 1 -3.56 -17.32 10.81
N ASN A 2 -3.15 -16.70 9.69
CA ASN A 2 -3.80 -15.46 9.23
C ASN A 2 -5.18 -15.79 8.67
N PHE A 3 -6.23 -15.59 9.46
CA PHE A 3 -7.60 -15.81 9.04
C PHE A 3 -8.07 -14.63 8.19
N THR A 4 -7.60 -14.58 6.93
CA THR A 4 -8.07 -13.56 6.00
C THR A 4 -9.54 -13.85 5.67
N PRO A 5 -10.49 -12.96 6.00
CA PRO A 5 -11.90 -13.23 5.80
C PRO A 5 -12.22 -13.50 4.32
N LEU A 6 -13.11 -14.44 4.03
CA LEU A 6 -13.57 -14.79 2.66
C LEU A 6 -13.99 -13.56 1.83
N PHE A 7 -14.55 -12.54 2.49
CA PHE A 7 -14.86 -11.25 1.89
C PHE A 7 -13.61 -10.53 1.35
N ILE A 8 -12.52 -10.48 2.12
CA ILE A 8 -11.24 -9.92 1.69
C ILE A 8 -10.68 -10.73 0.50
N CYS A 9 -10.77 -12.06 0.53
CA CYS A 9 -10.35 -12.90 -0.59
C CYS A 9 -11.14 -12.60 -1.88
N ARG A 10 -12.45 -12.31 -1.78
CA ARG A 10 -13.27 -11.90 -2.93
C ARG A 10 -12.91 -10.50 -3.43
N LEU A 11 -12.61 -9.56 -2.53
CA LEU A 11 -12.13 -8.22 -2.89
C LEU A 11 -10.77 -8.28 -3.60
N LEU A 12 -9.86 -9.12 -3.11
CA LEU A 12 -8.56 -9.40 -3.69
C LEU A 12 -8.62 -10.05 -5.08
N LYS A 13 -9.76 -10.60 -5.51
CA LYS A 13 -9.94 -11.14 -6.86
C LYS A 13 -10.39 -10.08 -7.89
N ARG A 14 -10.88 -8.92 -7.44
CA ARG A 14 -11.37 -7.86 -8.35
C ARG A 14 -10.20 -7.06 -8.89
N GLU A 15 -10.21 -6.68 -10.17
CA GLU A 15 -9.18 -5.76 -10.67
C GLU A 15 -9.22 -4.43 -9.91
N PRO A 16 -8.06 -3.84 -9.60
CA PRO A 16 -8.03 -2.50 -9.04
C PRO A 16 -8.53 -1.49 -10.09
N VAL A 17 -9.30 -0.51 -9.62
CA VAL A 17 -9.79 0.61 -10.44
C VAL A 17 -8.82 1.78 -10.35
N THR A 18 -8.72 2.57 -11.43
CA THR A 18 -7.94 3.82 -11.43
C THR A 18 -8.47 4.80 -10.37
N PRO A 19 -7.61 5.60 -9.72
CA PRO A 19 -6.14 5.66 -9.83
C PRO A 19 -5.39 4.62 -8.95
N TRP A 20 -6.11 3.77 -8.22
CA TRP A 20 -5.52 2.83 -7.26
C TRP A 20 -4.75 1.69 -7.91
N LYS A 21 -5.13 1.30 -9.13
CA LYS A 21 -4.39 0.34 -9.95
C LYS A 21 -2.94 0.80 -10.18
N GLU A 22 -2.78 2.01 -10.71
CA GLU A 22 -1.46 2.58 -10.99
C GLU A 22 -0.59 2.70 -9.74
N LEU A 23 -1.21 3.06 -8.61
CA LEU A 23 -0.52 3.10 -7.32
C LEU A 23 -0.02 1.72 -6.89
N ILE A 24 -0.90 0.71 -6.90
CA ILE A 24 -0.55 -0.65 -6.46
C ILE A 24 0.51 -1.23 -7.38
N ASP A 25 0.35 -1.09 -8.70
CA ASP A 25 1.32 -1.54 -9.68
C ASP A 25 2.68 -0.87 -9.46
N ASN A 26 2.71 0.42 -9.10
CA ASN A 26 3.96 1.11 -8.81
C ASN A 26 4.62 0.64 -7.50
N LEU A 27 3.84 0.41 -6.44
CA LEU A 27 4.32 -0.11 -5.15
C LEU A 27 4.91 -1.53 -5.30
N GLU A 28 4.25 -2.39 -6.08
CA GLU A 28 4.65 -3.78 -6.27
C GLU A 28 5.88 -3.92 -7.18
N ASN A 29 5.95 -3.15 -8.27
CA ASN A 29 7.03 -3.29 -9.25
C ASN A 29 8.27 -2.43 -8.96
N ASN A 30 8.16 -1.35 -8.18
CA ASN A 30 9.27 -0.42 -7.94
C ASN A 30 9.50 -0.15 -6.45
N PRO A 31 9.70 -1.18 -5.60
CA PRO A 31 9.76 -1.02 -4.15
C PRO A 31 10.87 -0.08 -3.66
N PHE A 32 11.97 0.06 -4.41
CA PHE A 32 13.10 0.93 -4.06
C PHE A 32 12.82 2.42 -4.28
N ASP A 33 11.77 2.76 -5.04
CA ASP A 33 11.33 4.15 -5.22
C ASP A 33 10.52 4.64 -4.02
N TRP A 34 10.17 3.76 -3.09
CA TRP A 34 9.35 4.08 -1.94
C TRP A 34 10.16 4.05 -0.65
N VAL A 35 9.85 4.97 0.25
CA VAL A 35 10.41 5.07 1.59
C VAL A 35 9.27 4.93 2.58
N VAL A 36 9.44 4.04 3.55
CA VAL A 36 8.49 3.88 4.65
C VAL A 36 9.06 4.55 5.90
N ASP A 37 8.33 5.52 6.45
CA ASP A 37 8.57 6.13 7.76
C ASP A 37 7.55 5.57 8.77
N ARG A 38 7.63 5.97 10.05
CA ARG A 38 6.77 5.47 11.15
C ARG A 38 5.28 5.50 10.82
N PHE A 39 4.85 6.53 10.09
CA PHE A 39 3.43 6.74 9.80
C PHE A 39 3.15 7.08 8.35
N THR A 40 4.15 7.12 7.47
CA THR A 40 3.96 7.47 6.06
C THR A 40 4.71 6.57 5.10
N VAL A 41 4.22 6.50 3.88
CA VAL A 41 4.90 5.91 2.73
C VAL A 41 5.04 6.98 1.66
N ASP A 42 6.27 7.23 1.24
CA ASP A 42 6.65 8.34 0.39
C ASP A 42 7.37 7.83 -0.86
N ASN A 43 6.91 8.21 -2.05
CA ASN A 43 7.64 7.97 -3.29
C ASN A 43 8.73 9.03 -3.47
N LYS A 44 9.97 8.60 -3.69
CA LYS A 44 11.14 9.46 -3.86
C LYS A 44 11.05 10.37 -5.09
N ASN A 45 10.38 9.91 -6.15
CA ASN A 45 10.41 10.52 -7.46
C ASN A 45 9.22 11.46 -7.70
N ASN A 46 8.01 11.03 -7.34
CA ASN A 46 6.78 11.78 -7.62
C ASN A 46 6.15 12.47 -6.40
N LYS A 47 6.77 12.35 -5.21
CA LYS A 47 6.31 12.94 -3.94
C LYS A 47 4.90 12.49 -3.51
N ALA A 48 4.38 11.39 -4.05
CA ALA A 48 3.17 10.78 -3.56
C ALA A 48 3.39 10.29 -2.12
N ARG A 49 2.50 10.70 -1.21
CA ARG A 49 2.55 10.32 0.20
C ARG A 49 1.25 9.64 0.62
N PHE A 50 1.38 8.61 1.45
CA PHE A 50 0.28 7.92 2.10
C PHE A 50 0.49 7.92 3.59
N TRP A 51 -0.57 8.12 4.36
CA TRP A 51 -0.54 7.87 5.79
C TRP A 51 -0.83 6.38 6.06
N ILE A 52 -0.01 5.74 6.89
CA ILE A 52 -0.09 4.32 7.25
C ILE A 52 -0.15 4.11 8.78
N GLY A 53 -0.18 5.20 9.54
CA GLY A 53 0.29 5.21 10.93
C GLY A 53 -0.52 4.41 11.95
N ASN A 54 -1.72 3.93 11.59
CA ASN A 54 -2.55 3.07 12.43
C ASN A 54 -2.99 1.79 11.68
N GLY A 55 -2.17 1.30 10.76
CA GLY A 55 -2.42 0.09 9.97
C GLY A 55 -3.58 0.25 8.99
N TYR A 56 -4.19 -0.89 8.62
CA TYR A 56 -5.28 -0.99 7.62
C TYR A 56 -6.44 0.01 7.81
N SER A 57 -6.68 0.44 9.06
CA SER A 57 -7.76 1.34 9.47
C SER A 57 -7.68 2.74 8.86
N HIS A 58 -6.47 3.25 8.65
CA HIS A 58 -6.22 4.67 8.34
C HIS A 58 -5.26 4.85 7.16
N PHE A 59 -5.54 4.15 6.05
CA PHE A 59 -4.89 4.42 4.78
C PHE A 59 -5.60 5.58 4.05
N GLU A 60 -4.88 6.69 3.90
CA GLU A 60 -5.32 7.86 3.13
C GLU A 60 -4.16 8.50 2.38
N MET A 61 -4.45 9.10 1.21
CA MET A 61 -3.46 9.92 0.49
C MET A 61 -3.23 11.24 1.20
N TYR A 62 -1.97 11.67 1.21
CA TYR A 62 -1.55 12.97 1.71
C TYR A 62 -0.77 13.75 0.63
N PRO A 63 -0.96 15.07 0.53
CA PRO A 63 -2.02 15.87 1.17
C PRO A 63 -3.36 15.68 0.43
N GLY A 64 -4.48 15.79 1.16
CA GLY A 64 -5.82 15.78 0.56
C GLY A 64 -6.81 14.77 1.13
N GLY A 65 -6.35 13.79 1.92
CA GLY A 65 -7.23 12.87 2.65
C GLY A 65 -8.12 12.01 1.75
N LEU A 66 -7.70 11.76 0.51
CA LEU A 66 -8.46 10.89 -0.39
C LEU A 66 -8.50 9.49 0.21
N LYS A 67 -9.71 9.08 0.59
CA LYS A 67 -9.97 7.79 1.21
C LYS A 67 -9.81 6.68 0.17
N ILE A 68 -8.86 5.80 0.40
CA ILE A 68 -8.71 4.58 -0.41
C ILE A 68 -9.99 3.74 -0.22
N PRO A 69 -10.62 3.23 -1.30
CA PRO A 69 -11.75 2.32 -1.18
C PRO A 69 -11.38 1.11 -0.35
N VAL A 70 -12.30 0.64 0.50
CA VAL A 70 -12.10 -0.54 1.37
C VAL A 70 -11.61 -1.75 0.57
N SER A 71 -12.09 -1.90 -0.67
CA SER A 71 -11.68 -2.97 -1.58
C SER A 71 -10.21 -2.94 -1.98
N GLN A 72 -9.56 -1.76 -1.97
CA GLN A 72 -8.17 -1.58 -2.37
C GLN A 72 -7.22 -1.38 -1.18
N ARG A 73 -7.73 -0.95 -0.02
CA ARG A 73 -6.92 -0.73 1.20
C ARG A 73 -6.05 -1.92 1.57
N TYR A 74 -6.59 -3.13 1.51
CA TYR A 74 -5.84 -4.33 1.89
C TYR A 74 -4.67 -4.61 0.92
N ARG A 75 -4.85 -4.32 -0.37
CA ARG A 75 -3.77 -4.47 -1.36
C ARG A 75 -2.67 -3.45 -1.16
N VAL A 76 -3.03 -2.19 -0.94
CA VAL A 76 -2.05 -1.14 -0.61
C VAL A 76 -1.30 -1.50 0.68
N TYR A 77 -2.01 -1.93 1.73
CA TYR A 77 -1.39 -2.41 2.96
C TYR A 77 -0.42 -3.58 2.71
N LYS A 78 -0.82 -4.57 1.92
CA LYS A 78 0.03 -5.71 1.57
C LYS A 78 1.28 -5.26 0.80
N ALA A 79 1.11 -4.46 -0.26
CA ALA A 79 2.21 -3.94 -1.07
C ALA A 79 3.20 -3.11 -0.24
N VAL A 80 2.71 -2.26 0.68
CA VAL A 80 3.56 -1.48 1.59
C VAL A 80 4.39 -2.38 2.52
N ASN A 81 3.79 -3.43 3.09
CA ASN A 81 4.54 -4.36 3.93
C ASN A 81 5.56 -5.18 3.10
N GLU A 82 5.24 -5.50 1.85
CA GLU A 82 6.15 -6.19 0.93
C GLU A 82 7.34 -5.30 0.55
N ILE A 83 7.17 -3.97 0.46
CA ILE A 83 8.28 -3.02 0.29
C ILE A 83 9.26 -3.11 1.46
N GLN A 84 8.77 -3.10 2.70
CA GLN A 84 9.63 -3.24 3.88
C GLN A 84 10.39 -4.57 3.87
N ALA A 85 9.72 -5.67 3.50
CA ALA A 85 10.34 -6.98 3.38
C ALA A 85 11.41 -7.02 2.25
N ALA A 86 11.14 -6.38 1.11
CA ALA A 86 12.08 -6.29 0.00
C ALA A 86 13.33 -5.47 0.36
N LEU A 87 13.14 -4.33 1.04
CA LEU A 87 14.23 -3.47 1.52
C LEU A 87 15.05 -4.13 2.63
N PHE A 88 14.45 -4.99 3.45
CA PHE A 88 15.17 -5.77 4.45
C PHE A 88 16.09 -6.80 3.80
N LYS A 89 15.56 -7.59 2.85
CA LYS A 89 16.33 -8.62 2.12
C LYS A 89 17.49 -8.07 1.29
N SER A 90 17.42 -6.82 0.84
CA SER A 90 18.53 -6.20 0.08
C SER A 90 19.67 -5.69 0.96
N LYS A 91 19.51 -5.72 2.29
CA LYS A 91 20.53 -5.28 3.26
C LYS A 91 21.27 -6.44 3.92
N GLU A 92 20.83 -7.68 3.69
CA GLU A 92 21.58 -8.92 3.98
C GLU A 92 22.51 -9.26 2.82
#